data_AF-A0A952RQ89-F1
#
_entry.id   AF-A0A952RQ89-F1
#
_cell.length_a   1.000
_cell.length_b   1.000
_cell.length_c   1.000
_cell.angle_alpha   90.00
_cell.angle_beta   90.00
_cell.angle_gamma   90.00
#
_symmetry.space_group_name_H-M   'P 1'
#
loop_
_entity.id
_entity.type
_entity.pdbx_description
1 polymer ?
#
loop_
_entity_poly.entity_id
_entity_poly.type
_entity_poly.pdbx_seq_one_letter_code
_entity_poly.pdbx_strand_id
1 'polypeptide(L)'
;MKTLAPFVLASLVAACASSTAATETAQDAVEPATGGFTAGATGAGSASSGDCVKDPSFYDVPGDGCDNDDDGTVDNARSCDDVGGDGATDFAHAIGICHDAEKDGFGLVGAEFLRGFDDASAPEPAQHGVLSKFGDELRPREGSLLGVLSTGFAQEFNGKSGRAFADGQKWWGWKTSRTALPPGYPKATENCKQHGNVADVIVLKLTLKAPKNAAGLKFDFDFHSSEWPAFVCSQFNDGFIAFLTSKATNDNISFDAKNNPVSVNNAFFDRCTPGAKTGCAGNEKASALCPAGPDELAGTGFGLVGFGCDAKKATKGGATGWLTSAAPIEAGETFTLQLAIWDTGDANLDSSVLVDNFQWVGAAVPEPTTERVR
;
A
#
# COMPACT_ATOMS: atom_id res chain seq x y z
N MET A 1 18.48 9.45 -85.03
CA MET A 1 17.46 10.45 -84.67
C MET A 1 18.15 11.48 -83.78
N LYS A 2 18.20 12.80 -84.10
CA LYS A 2 17.09 13.80 -84.08
C LYS A 2 16.39 13.84 -82.70
N THR A 3 16.32 14.94 -81.95
CA THR A 3 16.95 16.30 -82.06
C THR A 3 16.91 17.00 -80.68
N LEU A 4 17.67 18.08 -80.49
CA LEU A 4 17.66 18.98 -79.32
C LEU A 4 16.51 20.02 -79.32
N ALA A 5 16.39 20.77 -78.20
CA ALA A 5 15.88 22.15 -78.03
C ALA A 5 14.42 22.35 -77.49
N PRO A 6 14.05 23.54 -76.95
CA PRO A 6 14.76 24.29 -75.89
C PRO A 6 13.85 25.04 -74.86
N PHE A 7 14.50 25.71 -73.88
CA PHE A 7 14.14 26.93 -73.12
C PHE A 7 12.78 27.66 -73.35
N VAL A 8 12.22 28.24 -72.27
CA VAL A 8 12.09 29.71 -72.06
C VAL A 8 11.76 30.05 -70.58
N LEU A 9 12.10 31.29 -70.19
CA LEU A 9 12.11 31.89 -68.85
C LEU A 9 10.83 32.70 -68.56
N ALA A 10 10.34 32.75 -67.30
CA ALA A 10 9.55 33.87 -66.79
C ALA A 10 9.51 33.92 -65.25
N SER A 11 9.79 35.09 -64.68
CA SER A 11 9.64 35.42 -63.25
C SER A 11 8.52 36.44 -63.06
N LEU A 12 7.75 36.37 -61.96
CA LEU A 12 7.02 37.53 -61.44
C LEU A 12 6.78 37.44 -59.91
N VAL A 13 6.31 38.54 -59.33
CA VAL A 13 6.40 38.91 -57.89
C VAL A 13 5.01 39.27 -57.33
N ALA A 14 4.90 39.33 -55.99
CA ALA A 14 3.78 39.81 -55.16
C ALA A 14 2.60 38.83 -55.02
N ALA A 15 2.09 38.46 -53.84
CA ALA A 15 1.79 39.17 -52.57
C ALA A 15 0.35 39.73 -52.50
N CYS A 16 -0.15 39.88 -51.26
CA CYS A 16 -1.55 40.13 -50.88
C CYS A 16 -2.52 38.94 -51.10
N ALA A 17 -3.61 38.78 -50.36
CA ALA A 17 -3.92 39.17 -48.98
C ALA A 17 -5.19 38.41 -48.53
N SER A 18 -5.31 38.20 -47.22
CA SER A 18 -6.52 37.81 -46.46
C SER A 18 -7.91 38.12 -47.07
N SER A 19 -8.82 37.13 -47.05
CA SER A 19 -10.02 37.23 -46.19
C SER A 19 -10.80 35.91 -46.07
N THR A 20 -11.08 35.54 -44.82
CA THR A 20 -12.07 34.58 -44.32
C THR A 20 -13.41 34.48 -45.07
N ALA A 21 -13.96 33.26 -45.22
CA ALA A 21 -15.10 32.76 -44.43
C ALA A 21 -15.76 31.50 -45.04
N ALA A 22 -15.92 30.44 -44.23
CA ALA A 22 -17.09 29.53 -44.16
C ALA A 22 -16.72 28.20 -43.46
N THR A 23 -17.36 27.91 -42.34
CA THR A 23 -17.55 26.55 -41.76
C THR A 23 -18.39 25.71 -42.76
N GLU A 24 -18.16 24.42 -43.03
CA GLU A 24 -18.24 23.21 -42.17
C GLU A 24 -17.65 21.98 -42.97
N THR A 25 -17.43 20.76 -42.48
CA THR A 25 -17.58 20.10 -41.15
C THR A 25 -16.56 18.95 -40.96
N ALA A 26 -16.32 18.56 -39.70
CA ALA A 26 -15.97 17.22 -39.17
C ALA A 26 -15.13 16.20 -39.99
N GLN A 27 -13.92 15.90 -39.48
CA GLN A 27 -13.56 14.52 -39.09
C GLN A 27 -12.42 14.54 -38.06
N ASP A 28 -12.69 14.03 -36.85
CA ASP A 28 -11.78 14.13 -35.71
C ASP A 28 -10.62 13.12 -35.76
N ALA A 29 -9.41 13.63 -35.56
CA ALA A 29 -8.24 12.86 -35.17
C ALA A 29 -7.46 13.67 -34.12
N VAL A 30 -7.47 13.20 -32.87
CA VAL A 30 -6.80 13.88 -31.74
C VAL A 30 -5.41 13.29 -31.56
N GLU A 31 -4.38 14.06 -31.93
CA GLU A 31 -3.00 13.83 -31.44
C GLU A 31 -2.79 14.49 -30.06
N PRO A 32 -1.84 13.99 -29.26
CA PRO A 32 -1.73 14.35 -27.84
C PRO A 32 -1.12 15.75 -27.64
N ALA A 33 -1.90 16.65 -27.02
CA ALA A 33 -1.44 17.99 -26.70
C ALA A 33 -0.51 18.00 -25.47
N THR A 34 0.75 18.35 -25.69
CA THR A 34 1.70 18.68 -24.62
C THR A 34 1.34 20.04 -24.00
N GLY A 35 0.93 20.04 -22.74
CA GLY A 35 0.99 21.18 -21.84
C GLY A 35 1.61 20.71 -20.51
N GLY A 36 2.45 21.47 -19.82
CA GLY A 36 2.67 22.91 -19.93
C GLY A 36 2.77 23.48 -18.51
N PHE A 37 3.74 23.00 -17.73
CA PHE A 37 3.87 23.32 -16.31
C PHE A 37 4.15 24.81 -16.12
N THR A 38 3.15 25.55 -15.65
CA THR A 38 3.36 26.88 -15.05
C THR A 38 3.80 26.69 -13.61
N ALA A 39 4.93 27.29 -13.25
CA ALA A 39 5.45 27.23 -11.89
C ALA A 39 4.51 28.00 -10.93
N GLY A 40 3.67 27.26 -10.20
CA GLY A 40 2.96 27.77 -9.03
C GLY A 40 3.95 27.99 -7.89
N ALA A 41 3.94 29.18 -7.30
CA ALA A 41 4.87 29.56 -6.26
C ALA A 41 4.71 28.70 -4.99
N THR A 42 5.81 28.57 -4.25
CA THR A 42 5.87 27.96 -2.92
C THR A 42 4.92 28.66 -1.95
N GLY A 43 3.72 28.10 -1.75
CA GLY A 43 2.88 28.39 -0.61
C GLY A 43 3.19 27.38 0.49
N ALA A 44 3.91 27.80 1.53
CA ALA A 44 3.77 27.14 2.82
C ALA A 44 2.30 27.26 3.20
N GLY A 45 1.61 26.13 3.37
CA GLY A 45 0.23 26.12 3.79
C GLY A 45 0.15 26.72 5.19
N SER A 46 -0.29 27.98 5.29
CA SER A 46 -0.67 28.55 6.57
C SER A 46 -1.73 27.63 7.17
N ALA A 47 -1.46 27.08 8.34
CA ALA A 47 -2.47 26.40 9.14
C ALA A 47 -3.71 27.30 9.18
N SER A 48 -4.87 26.74 8.83
CA SER A 48 -6.12 27.46 8.98
C SER A 48 -6.35 27.67 10.46
N SER A 49 -6.46 28.93 10.88
CA SER A 49 -6.68 29.33 12.27
C SER A 49 -8.09 28.95 12.74
N GLY A 50 -8.35 27.65 12.90
CA GLY A 50 -9.17 27.19 14.01
C GLY A 50 -8.42 27.52 15.29
N ASP A 51 -9.15 27.94 16.33
CA ASP A 51 -8.52 28.19 17.63
C ASP A 51 -7.85 26.90 18.10
N CYS A 52 -6.57 26.97 18.50
CA CYS A 52 -5.84 25.84 19.08
C CYS A 52 -6.54 25.40 20.37
N VAL A 53 -7.34 24.34 20.27
CA VAL A 53 -8.12 23.81 21.39
C VAL A 53 -7.23 22.91 22.21
N LYS A 54 -7.06 23.30 23.47
CA LYS A 54 -6.21 22.64 24.46
C LYS A 54 -7.03 21.90 25.51
N ASP A 55 -6.78 20.62 25.69
CA ASP A 55 -7.37 19.77 26.75
C ASP A 55 -6.43 18.57 27.00
N PRO A 56 -5.90 18.35 28.23
CA PRO A 56 -5.01 17.22 28.56
C PRO A 56 -5.58 15.80 28.39
N SER A 57 -6.74 15.64 27.76
CA SER A 57 -7.31 14.36 27.32
C SER A 57 -7.49 14.28 25.80
N PHE A 58 -6.88 15.20 25.05
CA PHE A 58 -6.75 15.16 23.60
C PHE A 58 -5.48 14.42 23.19
N TYR A 59 -5.38 14.12 21.90
CA TYR A 59 -4.16 13.68 21.24
C TYR A 59 -3.55 14.86 20.50
N ASP A 60 -2.23 15.00 20.52
CA ASP A 60 -1.51 16.03 19.77
C ASP A 60 -1.40 15.63 18.29
N VAL A 61 -2.06 16.37 17.40
CA VAL A 61 -2.34 16.00 16.01
C VAL A 61 -1.18 16.42 15.10
N PRO A 62 -0.37 15.50 14.55
CA PRO A 62 0.88 15.85 13.90
C PRO A 62 0.74 16.82 12.72
N GLY A 63 1.31 18.01 12.89
CA GLY A 63 1.40 19.06 11.89
C GLY A 63 0.23 20.04 11.87
N ASP A 64 -0.59 20.09 12.93
CA ASP A 64 -1.62 21.14 13.09
C ASP A 64 -1.04 22.45 13.70
N GLY A 65 0.14 22.37 14.32
CA GLY A 65 0.84 23.52 14.92
C GLY A 65 0.27 23.97 16.27
N CYS A 66 -0.56 23.14 16.89
CA CYS A 66 -1.10 23.30 18.23
C CYS A 66 -0.35 22.39 19.22
N ASP A 67 -0.60 22.65 20.48
CA ASP A 67 -0.22 21.85 21.64
C ASP A 67 -1.58 21.40 22.19
N ASN A 68 -2.15 20.35 21.58
CA ASN A 68 -3.56 20.01 21.77
C ASN A 68 -3.82 19.45 23.18
N ASP A 69 -2.83 18.80 23.79
CA ASP A 69 -2.92 18.19 25.13
C ASP A 69 -2.38 19.09 26.27
N ASP A 70 -1.96 20.31 25.97
CA ASP A 70 -1.44 21.30 26.94
C ASP A 70 -0.22 20.80 27.75
N ASP A 71 0.60 19.90 27.17
CA ASP A 71 1.84 19.41 27.79
C ASP A 71 2.96 20.47 27.81
N GLY A 72 2.84 21.49 26.96
CA GLY A 72 3.79 22.59 26.78
C GLY A 72 4.71 22.45 25.56
N THR A 73 4.54 21.38 24.78
CA THR A 73 5.23 21.09 23.52
C THR A 73 4.21 21.07 22.38
N VAL A 74 4.65 21.33 21.14
CA VAL A 74 3.79 21.42 19.94
C VAL A 74 4.16 20.29 18.98
N ASP A 75 3.15 19.61 18.42
CA ASP A 75 3.26 18.49 17.50
C ASP A 75 4.18 17.34 17.99
N ASN A 76 4.19 17.02 19.30
CA ASN A 76 5.09 16.03 19.89
C ASN A 76 4.61 14.57 19.74
N ALA A 77 4.98 13.97 18.62
CA ALA A 77 4.89 12.52 18.43
C ALA A 77 5.56 11.74 19.57
N ARG A 78 4.76 10.96 20.31
CA ARG A 78 5.20 10.04 21.36
C ARG A 78 5.72 8.75 20.74
N SER A 79 6.98 8.39 21.01
CA SER A 79 7.53 7.05 20.72
C SER A 79 7.34 6.13 21.93
N CYS A 80 7.12 4.85 21.66
CA CYS A 80 6.88 3.77 22.64
C CYS A 80 7.42 2.40 22.17
N ASP A 81 8.17 2.43 21.08
CA ASP A 81 8.82 1.30 20.42
C ASP A 81 10.26 1.07 20.95
N ASP A 82 10.59 1.68 22.10
CA ASP A 82 11.86 1.51 22.82
C ASP A 82 11.91 0.21 23.65
N VAL A 83 10.77 -0.45 23.83
CA VAL A 83 10.64 -1.76 24.47
C VAL A 83 10.74 -2.91 23.46
N GLY A 84 11.66 -3.84 23.69
CA GLY A 84 11.85 -5.00 22.83
C GLY A 84 10.84 -6.12 23.08
N GLY A 85 10.20 -6.59 22.01
CA GLY A 85 9.26 -7.71 21.99
C GLY A 85 8.77 -7.99 20.57
N ASP A 86 7.97 -9.03 20.40
CA ASP A 86 7.30 -9.41 19.15
C ASP A 86 5.80 -9.73 19.33
N GLY A 87 5.24 -9.43 20.51
CA GLY A 87 3.83 -9.62 20.83
C GLY A 87 2.92 -8.58 20.15
N ALA A 88 1.61 -8.82 20.18
CA ALA A 88 0.65 -7.95 19.50
C ALA A 88 0.63 -6.51 20.06
N THR A 89 0.91 -6.33 21.35
CA THR A 89 1.09 -5.00 21.96
C THR A 89 2.38 -4.33 21.50
N ASP A 90 3.48 -5.09 21.42
CA ASP A 90 4.77 -4.57 20.94
C ASP A 90 4.67 -4.15 19.47
N PHE A 91 3.92 -4.89 18.65
CA PHE A 91 3.57 -4.50 17.28
C PHE A 91 2.73 -3.23 17.25
N ALA A 92 1.70 -3.11 18.10
CA ALA A 92 0.88 -1.90 18.17
C ALA A 92 1.72 -0.65 18.53
N HIS A 93 2.66 -0.79 19.46
CA HIS A 93 3.62 0.27 19.80
C HIS A 93 4.57 0.58 18.64
N ALA A 94 5.12 -0.44 17.99
CA ALA A 94 6.03 -0.31 16.85
C ALA A 94 5.40 0.36 15.62
N ILE A 95 4.07 0.47 15.55
CA ILE A 95 3.37 1.21 14.50
C ILE A 95 2.78 2.54 15.01
N GLY A 96 3.19 3.05 16.18
CA GLY A 96 2.79 4.38 16.69
C GLY A 96 1.67 4.43 17.74
N ILE A 97 1.07 3.29 18.11
CA ILE A 97 -0.10 3.27 19.01
C ILE A 97 0.38 3.28 20.48
N CYS A 98 0.87 4.44 20.91
CA CYS A 98 1.58 4.60 22.18
C CYS A 98 0.73 4.96 23.41
N HIS A 99 -0.53 5.33 23.20
CA HIS A 99 -1.45 5.63 24.31
C HIS A 99 -2.20 4.39 24.75
N ASP A 100 -2.42 4.27 26.06
CA ASP A 100 -3.18 3.18 26.67
C ASP A 100 -4.58 3.67 27.06
N ALA A 101 -5.62 3.00 26.57
CA ALA A 101 -7.00 3.50 26.72
C ALA A 101 -7.55 3.45 28.16
N GLU A 102 -6.94 2.67 29.06
CA GLU A 102 -7.26 2.67 30.49
C GLU A 102 -6.52 3.78 31.25
N LYS A 103 -5.28 4.09 30.86
CA LYS A 103 -4.44 5.13 31.50
C LYS A 103 -4.72 6.53 30.99
N ASP A 104 -4.66 6.69 29.67
CA ASP A 104 -4.69 7.98 28.96
C ASP A 104 -6.12 8.31 28.46
N GLY A 105 -7.03 7.33 28.53
CA GLY A 105 -8.44 7.48 28.15
C GLY A 105 -8.71 7.34 26.65
N PHE A 106 -7.68 7.15 25.83
CA PHE A 106 -7.73 6.82 24.39
C PHE A 106 -6.49 5.99 24.01
N GLY A 107 -6.44 5.49 22.78
CA GLY A 107 -5.35 4.63 22.29
C GLY A 107 -5.71 3.15 22.32
N LEU A 108 -4.75 2.30 22.67
CA LEU A 108 -4.87 0.85 22.66
C LEU A 108 -5.76 0.34 23.79
N VAL A 109 -6.82 -0.40 23.43
CA VAL A 109 -7.66 -1.17 24.38
C VAL A 109 -7.19 -2.63 24.44
N GLY A 110 -6.69 -3.17 23.33
CA GLY A 110 -6.10 -4.51 23.27
C GLY A 110 -5.62 -4.89 21.88
N ALA A 111 -4.64 -5.79 21.82
CA ALA A 111 -4.05 -6.31 20.58
C ALA A 111 -3.97 -7.83 20.62
N GLU A 112 -4.32 -8.50 19.53
CA GLU A 112 -4.32 -9.97 19.41
C GLU A 112 -3.81 -10.40 18.03
N PHE A 113 -2.98 -11.44 17.95
CA PHE A 113 -2.69 -12.14 16.69
C PHE A 113 -3.57 -13.40 16.56
N LEU A 114 -4.25 -13.54 15.42
CA LEU A 114 -5.24 -14.59 15.15
C LEU A 114 -4.94 -15.30 13.83
N ARG A 115 -5.40 -16.55 13.65
CA ARG A 115 -5.32 -17.30 12.38
C ARG A 115 -6.44 -16.99 11.37
N GLY A 116 -7.30 -16.04 11.67
CA GLY A 116 -8.40 -15.65 10.79
C GLY A 116 -9.50 -14.90 11.52
N PHE A 117 -10.50 -14.48 10.76
CA PHE A 117 -11.69 -13.81 11.29
C PHE A 117 -12.66 -14.79 11.98
N ASP A 118 -12.55 -16.10 11.71
CA ASP A 118 -13.31 -17.18 12.35
C ASP A 118 -12.49 -18.07 13.31
N ASP A 119 -11.17 -17.89 13.37
CA ASP A 119 -10.24 -18.68 14.20
C ASP A 119 -9.38 -17.78 15.10
N ALA A 120 -9.80 -17.64 16.35
CA ALA A 120 -9.10 -16.88 17.38
C ALA A 120 -7.89 -17.62 18.00
N SER A 121 -7.43 -18.72 17.39
CA SER A 121 -6.15 -19.34 17.78
C SER A 121 -4.97 -18.44 17.43
N ALA A 122 -3.90 -18.52 18.22
CA ALA A 122 -2.63 -17.90 17.86
C ALA A 122 -2.07 -18.48 16.53
N PRO A 123 -1.47 -17.64 15.66
CA PRO A 123 -0.70 -18.08 14.50
C PRO A 123 0.65 -18.69 14.90
N GLU A 124 1.45 -19.10 13.92
CA GLU A 124 2.84 -19.45 14.19
C GLU A 124 3.64 -18.17 14.51
N PRO A 125 4.45 -18.11 15.59
CA PRO A 125 5.10 -16.86 16.02
C PRO A 125 5.97 -16.19 14.96
N ALA A 126 6.50 -16.97 14.02
CA ALA A 126 7.32 -16.47 12.93
C ALA A 126 6.55 -15.68 11.84
N GLN A 127 5.20 -15.69 11.88
CA GLN A 127 4.34 -14.93 10.95
C GLN A 127 4.18 -13.46 11.33
N HIS A 128 4.63 -13.05 12.52
CA HIS A 128 4.65 -11.66 12.95
C HIS A 128 6.05 -11.28 13.44
N GLY A 129 6.38 -10.00 13.36
CA GLY A 129 7.67 -9.49 13.80
C GLY A 129 7.65 -7.97 13.95
N VAL A 130 8.60 -7.48 14.72
CA VAL A 130 8.87 -6.05 14.92
C VAL A 130 10.35 -5.82 14.61
N LEU A 131 10.64 -4.98 13.61
CA LEU A 131 11.97 -4.89 12.98
C LEU A 131 12.45 -3.44 12.86
N SER A 132 13.76 -3.20 13.01
CA SER A 132 14.37 -1.88 12.76
C SER A 132 14.67 -1.59 11.28
N LYS A 133 14.44 -2.56 10.39
CA LYS A 133 14.55 -2.44 8.92
C LYS A 133 13.91 -3.63 8.23
N PHE A 134 13.66 -3.52 6.92
CA PHE A 134 13.36 -4.66 6.05
C PHE A 134 14.24 -4.61 4.80
N GLY A 135 15.13 -5.59 4.63
CA GLY A 135 16.20 -5.54 3.63
C GLY A 135 17.22 -4.42 3.88
N ASP A 136 17.73 -3.85 2.79
CA ASP A 136 18.80 -2.84 2.81
C ASP A 136 18.23 -1.41 2.80
N GLU A 137 17.11 -1.17 2.11
CA GLU A 137 16.54 0.18 1.92
C GLU A 137 15.39 0.53 2.87
N LEU A 138 14.45 -0.40 3.14
CA LEU A 138 13.27 -0.08 3.94
C LEU A 138 13.62 0.11 5.43
N ARG A 139 13.09 1.18 6.01
CA ARG A 139 13.26 1.59 7.41
C ARG A 139 11.90 2.00 7.99
N PRO A 140 11.79 2.05 9.32
CA PRO A 140 10.65 2.64 9.99
C PRO A 140 10.33 4.04 9.47
N ARG A 141 9.04 4.31 9.36
CA ARG A 141 8.40 5.54 8.88
C ARG A 141 8.28 6.55 10.01
N GLU A 142 8.11 6.08 11.23
CA GLU A 142 8.32 6.81 12.48
C GLU A 142 9.16 5.97 13.46
N GLY A 143 9.48 6.51 14.63
CA GLY A 143 10.20 5.76 15.69
C GLY A 143 11.51 5.12 15.24
N SER A 144 11.69 3.85 15.61
CA SER A 144 12.90 3.03 15.44
C SER A 144 12.61 1.57 15.06
N LEU A 145 11.35 1.16 15.08
CA LEU A 145 10.85 -0.17 14.70
C LEU A 145 9.62 -0.03 13.78
N LEU A 146 9.34 -1.07 12.98
CA LEU A 146 8.14 -1.23 12.16
C LEU A 146 7.55 -2.63 12.36
N GLY A 147 6.25 -2.78 12.16
CA GLY A 147 5.57 -4.08 12.24
C GLY A 147 5.61 -4.84 10.91
N VAL A 148 5.80 -6.16 10.95
CA VAL A 148 5.71 -7.05 9.77
C VAL A 148 4.75 -8.21 10.04
N LEU A 149 3.78 -8.41 9.15
CA LEU A 149 3.00 -9.65 9.06
C LEU A 149 3.43 -10.43 7.82
N SER A 150 3.44 -11.75 7.89
CA SER A 150 3.78 -12.61 6.75
C SER A 150 2.99 -13.91 6.76
N THR A 151 2.69 -14.40 5.57
CA THR A 151 2.16 -15.75 5.40
C THR A 151 3.26 -16.79 5.63
N GLY A 152 4.49 -16.48 5.20
CA GLY A 152 5.72 -17.17 5.60
C GLY A 152 6.37 -16.59 6.87
N PHE A 153 7.59 -16.06 6.75
CA PHE A 153 8.36 -15.49 7.87
C PHE A 153 8.37 -13.95 7.86
N ALA A 154 8.03 -13.30 8.98
CA ALA A 154 8.04 -11.85 9.17
C ALA A 154 9.45 -11.28 9.50
N GLN A 155 10.40 -11.48 8.59
CA GLN A 155 11.80 -11.00 8.67
C GLN A 155 12.36 -10.76 7.25
N GLU A 156 13.59 -10.29 7.07
CA GLU A 156 14.07 -9.92 5.71
C GLU A 156 14.11 -11.07 4.69
N PHE A 157 14.14 -12.34 5.12
CA PHE A 157 14.26 -13.53 4.27
C PHE A 157 13.41 -14.70 4.77
N ASN A 158 13.01 -15.62 3.88
CA ASN A 158 12.27 -16.83 4.23
C ASN A 158 13.09 -17.77 5.14
N GLY A 159 12.88 -17.65 6.45
CA GLY A 159 13.51 -18.45 7.51
C GLY A 159 15.02 -18.25 7.72
N LYS A 160 15.79 -17.95 6.67
CA LYS A 160 17.27 -17.85 6.69
C LYS A 160 17.77 -16.84 5.65
N SER A 161 18.83 -16.11 5.99
CA SER A 161 19.52 -15.17 5.08
C SER A 161 19.76 -15.77 3.69
N GLY A 162 19.40 -15.01 2.64
CA GLY A 162 19.57 -15.42 1.24
C GLY A 162 18.54 -16.45 0.73
N ARG A 163 17.51 -16.80 1.50
CA ARG A 163 16.36 -17.60 1.03
C ARG A 163 15.24 -16.69 0.54
N ALA A 164 14.59 -17.09 -0.54
CA ALA A 164 13.49 -16.32 -1.12
C ALA A 164 12.15 -16.74 -0.52
N PHE A 165 11.23 -15.81 -0.42
CA PHE A 165 9.83 -16.08 -0.09
C PHE A 165 9.14 -16.94 -1.17
N ALA A 166 9.65 -16.91 -2.41
CA ALA A 166 9.30 -17.85 -3.47
C ALA A 166 9.77 -19.31 -3.23
N ASP A 167 10.41 -19.61 -2.09
CA ASP A 167 10.69 -20.99 -1.68
C ASP A 167 9.59 -21.56 -0.73
N GLY A 168 8.68 -20.71 -0.23
CA GLY A 168 7.51 -21.03 0.59
C GLY A 168 7.78 -21.44 2.04
N GLN A 169 6.81 -21.24 2.93
CA GLN A 169 6.77 -21.79 4.28
C GLN A 169 5.33 -22.16 4.70
N LYS A 170 5.03 -23.45 4.63
CA LYS A 170 3.70 -24.01 4.88
C LYS A 170 3.46 -24.29 6.36
N TRP A 171 3.00 -23.31 7.11
CA TRP A 171 2.70 -23.45 8.55
C TRP A 171 1.67 -24.53 8.82
N TRP A 172 0.60 -24.60 8.02
CA TRP A 172 -0.45 -25.62 8.18
C TRP A 172 -0.59 -26.58 6.99
N GLY A 173 0.46 -26.67 6.16
CA GLY A 173 0.62 -27.67 5.11
C GLY A 173 -0.16 -27.34 3.84
N TRP A 174 -1.33 -27.95 3.67
CA TRP A 174 -2.25 -27.71 2.54
C TRP A 174 -3.67 -27.40 3.04
N LYS A 175 -3.81 -26.97 4.30
CA LYS A 175 -5.10 -26.60 4.87
C LYS A 175 -5.49 -25.22 4.35
N THR A 176 -6.62 -25.14 3.66
CA THR A 176 -7.20 -23.88 3.20
C THR A 176 -8.57 -23.67 3.84
N SER A 177 -8.90 -22.45 4.27
CA SER A 177 -10.24 -22.06 4.72
C SER A 177 -10.86 -21.03 3.77
N ARG A 178 -12.19 -21.03 3.64
CA ARG A 178 -12.94 -19.96 2.96
C ARG A 178 -13.50 -18.92 3.94
N THR A 179 -13.55 -19.25 5.23
CA THR A 179 -14.19 -18.44 6.28
C THR A 179 -13.18 -17.72 7.18
N ALA A 180 -11.87 -17.95 6.97
CA ALA A 180 -10.80 -17.24 7.66
C ALA A 180 -10.69 -15.74 7.31
N LEU A 181 -11.42 -15.29 6.29
CA LEU A 181 -11.52 -13.88 5.88
C LEU A 181 -12.96 -13.37 5.99
N PRO A 182 -13.18 -12.05 6.10
CA PRO A 182 -14.51 -11.49 6.22
C PRO A 182 -15.34 -11.73 4.93
N PRO A 183 -16.69 -11.74 5.02
CA PRO A 183 -17.55 -11.98 3.87
C PRO A 183 -17.25 -11.05 2.70
N GLY A 184 -17.05 -11.63 1.51
CA GLY A 184 -16.64 -10.91 0.29
C GLY A 184 -15.17 -11.08 -0.07
N TYR A 185 -14.34 -11.58 0.84
CA TYR A 185 -12.92 -11.85 0.63
C TYR A 185 -12.64 -13.38 0.54
N PRO A 186 -11.57 -13.80 -0.17
CA PRO A 186 -10.70 -12.97 -1.01
C PRO A 186 -11.44 -12.47 -2.27
N LYS A 187 -11.19 -11.21 -2.66
CA LYS A 187 -11.91 -10.52 -3.74
C LYS A 187 -11.04 -10.47 -5.00
N ALA A 188 -11.61 -10.86 -6.14
CA ALA A 188 -10.93 -10.81 -7.43
C ALA A 188 -10.65 -9.36 -7.87
N THR A 189 -9.47 -9.13 -8.45
CA THR A 189 -9.20 -7.94 -9.26
C THR A 189 -9.88 -8.07 -10.62
N GLU A 190 -10.38 -6.97 -11.18
CA GLU A 190 -11.04 -6.93 -12.48
C GLU A 190 -10.25 -7.69 -13.57
N ASN A 191 -10.92 -8.63 -14.27
CA ASN A 191 -10.37 -9.54 -15.29
C ASN A 191 -9.38 -10.62 -14.81
N CYS A 192 -8.96 -10.62 -13.54
CA CYS A 192 -8.18 -11.71 -12.95
C CYS A 192 -9.09 -12.74 -12.27
N LYS A 193 -8.64 -14.00 -12.20
CA LYS A 193 -9.34 -15.04 -11.43
C LYS A 193 -9.06 -14.85 -9.94
N GLN A 194 -9.82 -15.49 -9.07
CA GLN A 194 -9.50 -15.59 -7.64
C GLN A 194 -9.95 -16.94 -7.12
N HIS A 195 -9.09 -17.65 -6.39
CA HIS A 195 -9.51 -18.84 -5.66
C HIS A 195 -10.27 -18.45 -4.37
N GLY A 196 -11.31 -19.22 -4.01
CA GLY A 196 -12.20 -18.87 -2.90
C GLY A 196 -11.74 -19.32 -1.52
N ASN A 197 -10.72 -20.17 -1.43
CA ASN A 197 -10.09 -20.56 -0.16
C ASN A 197 -8.70 -19.94 -0.07
N VAL A 198 -8.25 -19.71 1.16
CA VAL A 198 -6.96 -19.11 1.53
C VAL A 198 -6.23 -19.98 2.55
N ALA A 199 -4.90 -19.86 2.62
CA ALA A 199 -4.05 -20.55 3.58
C ALA A 199 -3.20 -19.56 4.37
N ASP A 200 -2.55 -20.08 5.42
CA ASP A 200 -1.53 -19.44 6.25
C ASP A 200 -1.85 -17.97 6.61
N VAL A 201 -3.14 -17.74 6.89
CA VAL A 201 -3.73 -16.46 7.26
C VAL A 201 -3.20 -16.02 8.61
N ILE A 202 -2.77 -14.75 8.70
CA ILE A 202 -2.54 -14.06 9.97
C ILE A 202 -3.33 -12.75 10.01
N VAL A 203 -3.93 -12.46 11.16
CA VAL A 203 -4.65 -11.24 11.45
C VAL A 203 -4.09 -10.60 12.71
N LEU A 204 -3.61 -9.37 12.64
CA LEU A 204 -3.47 -8.50 13.81
C LEU A 204 -4.81 -7.80 14.03
N LYS A 205 -5.45 -8.06 15.17
CA LYS A 205 -6.66 -7.39 15.61
C LYS A 205 -6.33 -6.37 16.69
N LEU A 206 -6.56 -5.11 16.39
CA LEU A 206 -6.42 -3.98 17.31
C LEU A 206 -7.81 -3.50 17.73
N THR A 207 -8.09 -3.50 19.03
CA THR A 207 -9.23 -2.80 19.61
C THR A 207 -8.72 -1.44 20.10
N LEU A 208 -9.28 -0.36 19.56
CA LEU A 208 -8.78 0.99 19.78
C LEU A 208 -9.91 1.91 20.26
N LYS A 209 -9.54 2.91 21.06
CA LYS A 209 -10.44 3.99 21.47
C LYS A 209 -9.92 5.31 20.93
N ALA A 210 -10.74 6.00 20.15
CA ALA A 210 -10.38 7.28 19.57
C ALA A 210 -10.21 8.37 20.65
N PRO A 211 -9.27 9.31 20.50
CA PRO A 211 -9.26 10.54 21.29
C PRO A 211 -10.47 11.41 20.93
N LYS A 212 -10.78 12.40 21.78
CA LYS A 212 -11.96 13.26 21.62
C LYS A 212 -11.86 14.26 20.47
N ASN A 213 -10.65 14.48 19.96
CA ASN A 213 -10.36 15.42 18.87
C ASN A 213 -10.01 14.72 17.53
N ALA A 214 -10.12 13.39 17.43
CA ALA A 214 -9.94 12.68 16.15
C ALA A 214 -11.26 12.51 15.39
N ALA A 215 -11.20 12.75 14.08
CA ALA A 215 -12.25 12.46 13.10
C ALA A 215 -11.84 11.37 12.08
N GLY A 216 -10.60 10.86 12.18
CA GLY A 216 -10.10 9.77 11.37
C GLY A 216 -8.86 9.11 11.95
N LEU A 217 -8.38 8.09 11.25
CA LEU A 217 -7.08 7.46 11.45
C LEU A 217 -6.36 7.33 10.09
N LYS A 218 -5.04 7.21 10.12
CA LYS A 218 -4.22 6.79 8.98
C LYS A 218 -3.07 5.91 9.44
N PHE A 219 -2.51 5.10 8.55
CA PHE A 219 -1.27 4.34 8.75
C PHE A 219 -0.57 4.08 7.41
N ASP A 220 0.75 3.90 7.44
CA ASP A 220 1.54 3.52 6.28
C ASP A 220 1.67 1.98 6.21
N PHE A 221 1.68 1.42 5.01
CA PHE A 221 1.96 0.00 4.77
C PHE A 221 2.68 -0.25 3.43
N ASP A 222 3.37 -1.38 3.32
CA ASP A 222 4.01 -1.84 2.09
C ASP A 222 3.82 -3.36 1.93
N PHE A 223 3.15 -3.79 0.86
CA PHE A 223 2.82 -5.18 0.59
C PHE A 223 3.78 -5.81 -0.43
N HIS A 224 4.45 -6.88 -0.03
CA HIS A 224 5.40 -7.68 -0.81
C HIS A 224 4.80 -9.05 -1.12
N SER A 225 5.04 -9.59 -2.32
CA SER A 225 4.57 -10.92 -2.70
C SER A 225 5.51 -11.65 -3.66
N SER A 226 5.66 -12.96 -3.43
CA SER A 226 6.43 -13.89 -4.28
C SER A 226 5.63 -14.50 -5.42
N GLU A 227 4.32 -14.26 -5.50
CA GLU A 227 3.50 -14.60 -6.67
C GLU A 227 3.99 -13.84 -7.93
N TRP A 228 4.68 -12.71 -7.74
CA TRP A 228 5.38 -12.01 -8.81
C TRP A 228 6.69 -12.73 -9.20
N PRO A 229 7.01 -12.92 -10.50
CA PRO A 229 6.25 -12.48 -11.67
C PRO A 229 5.29 -13.54 -12.22
N ALA A 230 5.39 -14.80 -11.77
CA ALA A 230 4.85 -15.95 -12.48
C ALA A 230 3.31 -16.03 -12.43
N PHE A 231 2.71 -15.66 -11.29
CA PHE A 231 1.31 -15.88 -10.96
C PHE A 231 0.47 -14.60 -10.93
N VAL A 232 1.05 -13.47 -11.36
CA VAL A 232 0.29 -12.25 -11.68
C VAL A 232 -0.92 -12.61 -12.55
N CYS A 233 -2.10 -12.18 -12.10
CA CYS A 233 -3.41 -12.43 -12.70
C CYS A 233 -3.78 -13.92 -12.86
N SER A 234 -3.24 -14.77 -11.99
CA SER A 234 -3.65 -16.18 -11.85
C SER A 234 -4.89 -16.30 -10.94
N GLN A 235 -5.11 -17.46 -10.33
CA GLN A 235 -6.08 -17.63 -9.25
C GLN A 235 -5.46 -17.55 -7.85
N PHE A 236 -4.13 -17.58 -7.77
CA PHE A 236 -3.30 -17.50 -6.57
C PHE A 236 -2.84 -16.04 -6.44
N ASN A 237 -3.75 -15.17 -6.00
CA ASN A 237 -3.45 -13.75 -5.80
C ASN A 237 -3.59 -13.44 -4.31
N ASP A 238 -2.51 -13.64 -3.60
CA ASP A 238 -2.33 -13.23 -2.21
C ASP A 238 -2.71 -11.77 -2.03
N GLY A 239 -3.20 -11.46 -0.84
CA GLY A 239 -3.75 -10.14 -0.57
C GLY A 239 -3.57 -9.69 0.85
N PHE A 240 -3.77 -8.39 1.01
CA PHE A 240 -3.80 -7.69 2.28
C PHE A 240 -5.08 -6.87 2.36
N ILE A 241 -5.70 -6.86 3.55
CA ILE A 241 -6.77 -5.92 3.91
C ILE A 241 -6.48 -5.29 5.26
N ALA A 242 -6.95 -4.06 5.41
CA ALA A 242 -7.14 -3.42 6.69
C ALA A 242 -8.65 -3.30 6.89
N PHE A 243 -9.27 -4.26 7.57
CA PHE A 243 -10.71 -4.27 7.79
C PHE A 243 -11.04 -3.42 9.02
N LEU A 244 -11.71 -2.29 8.81
CA LEU A 244 -12.12 -1.37 9.87
C LEU A 244 -13.59 -1.60 10.21
N THR A 245 -13.89 -1.88 11.48
CA THR A 245 -15.24 -1.90 12.05
C THR A 245 -15.35 -0.78 13.07
N SER A 246 -15.88 0.37 12.62
CA SER A 246 -16.24 1.57 13.37
C SER A 246 -17.71 1.91 13.14
N LYS A 247 -18.25 2.98 13.74
CA LYS A 247 -19.58 3.48 13.37
C LYS A 247 -19.62 4.04 11.94
N ALA A 248 -18.50 4.57 11.45
CA ALA A 248 -18.41 5.22 10.15
C ALA A 248 -18.10 4.25 9.00
N THR A 249 -17.49 3.09 9.25
CA THR A 249 -17.06 2.13 8.22
C THR A 249 -17.08 0.69 8.76
N ASN A 250 -17.46 -0.26 7.91
CA ASN A 250 -17.41 -1.69 8.22
C ASN A 250 -17.00 -2.52 6.98
N ASP A 251 -15.81 -2.21 6.45
CA ASP A 251 -15.20 -2.84 5.27
C ASP A 251 -13.66 -2.66 5.31
N ASN A 252 -12.98 -3.15 4.29
CA ASN A 252 -11.57 -2.88 4.02
C ASN A 252 -11.33 -1.41 3.64
N ILE A 253 -10.29 -0.80 4.23
CA ILE A 253 -9.85 0.57 3.96
C ILE A 253 -8.53 0.66 3.16
N SER A 254 -7.99 -0.48 2.71
CA SER A 254 -6.78 -0.55 1.87
C SER A 254 -7.07 -1.10 0.47
N PHE A 255 -7.22 -0.24 -0.53
CA PHE A 255 -7.68 -0.61 -1.88
C PHE A 255 -7.11 0.28 -3.00
N ASP A 256 -7.17 -0.16 -4.26
CA ASP A 256 -6.84 0.70 -5.42
C ASP A 256 -7.99 1.64 -5.83
N ALA A 257 -7.72 2.54 -6.77
CA ALA A 257 -8.71 3.45 -7.34
C ALA A 257 -9.90 2.76 -8.08
N LYS A 258 -9.92 1.42 -8.18
CA LYS A 258 -11.03 0.60 -8.68
C LYS A 258 -11.73 -0.19 -7.56
N ASN A 259 -11.39 0.06 -6.29
CA ASN A 259 -11.86 -0.68 -5.12
C ASN A 259 -11.51 -2.19 -5.17
N ASN A 260 -10.35 -2.56 -5.74
CA ASN A 260 -9.75 -3.88 -5.54
C ASN A 260 -8.89 -3.85 -4.27
N PRO A 261 -8.83 -4.93 -3.47
CA PRO A 261 -7.92 -4.99 -2.32
C PRO A 261 -6.45 -4.95 -2.77
N VAL A 262 -5.56 -4.69 -1.80
CA VAL A 262 -4.12 -4.83 -2.00
C VAL A 262 -3.81 -6.30 -2.31
N SER A 263 -3.08 -6.53 -3.40
CA SER A 263 -2.68 -7.84 -3.90
C SER A 263 -1.57 -7.69 -4.95
N VAL A 264 -1.00 -8.81 -5.39
CA VAL A 264 -0.01 -8.85 -6.50
C VAL A 264 -0.52 -8.27 -7.84
N ASN A 265 -1.85 -8.09 -7.99
CA ASN A 265 -2.48 -7.53 -9.19
C ASN A 265 -2.81 -6.04 -9.08
N ASN A 266 -2.57 -5.44 -7.92
CA ASN A 266 -2.96 -4.07 -7.62
C ASN A 266 -2.09 -3.09 -8.43
N ALA A 267 -2.68 -1.97 -8.89
CA ALA A 267 -1.97 -0.97 -9.68
C ALA A 267 -0.78 -0.31 -8.95
N PHE A 268 -0.74 -0.37 -7.61
CA PHE A 268 0.40 0.10 -6.81
C PHE A 268 1.62 -0.84 -6.86
N PHE A 269 1.52 -2.05 -7.40
CA PHE A 269 2.59 -3.06 -7.40
C PHE A 269 3.67 -2.75 -8.46
N ASP A 270 4.51 -1.73 -8.19
CA ASP A 270 5.52 -1.19 -9.11
C ASP A 270 6.99 -1.38 -8.68
N ARG A 271 7.25 -1.93 -7.49
CA ARG A 271 8.59 -2.30 -7.02
C ARG A 271 8.93 -3.68 -7.58
N CYS A 272 9.51 -3.71 -8.78
CA CYS A 272 9.79 -4.95 -9.49
C CYS A 272 10.79 -4.75 -10.64
N THR A 273 11.19 -5.83 -11.33
CA THR A 273 12.13 -5.71 -12.46
C THR A 273 11.45 -5.13 -13.72
N PRO A 274 11.86 -3.94 -14.22
CA PRO A 274 11.23 -3.32 -15.39
C PRO A 274 11.34 -4.17 -16.65
N GLY A 275 10.24 -4.27 -17.42
CA GLY A 275 10.18 -5.05 -18.65
C GLY A 275 10.20 -6.58 -18.46
N ALA A 276 10.22 -7.07 -17.22
CA ALA A 276 10.06 -8.50 -16.94
C ALA A 276 8.70 -9.01 -17.45
N LYS A 277 8.66 -10.25 -17.92
CA LYS A 277 7.42 -10.90 -18.33
C LYS A 277 6.69 -11.43 -17.10
N THR A 278 5.36 -11.34 -17.11
CA THR A 278 4.50 -11.72 -15.97
C THR A 278 3.40 -12.68 -16.38
N GLY A 279 2.79 -13.34 -15.39
CA GLY A 279 1.60 -14.18 -15.56
C GLY A 279 1.85 -15.47 -16.37
N CYS A 280 3.10 -15.95 -16.43
CA CYS A 280 3.43 -17.15 -17.20
C CYS A 280 2.87 -18.46 -16.61
N ALA A 281 2.50 -18.49 -15.33
CA ALA A 281 1.71 -19.56 -14.69
C ALA A 281 0.19 -19.29 -14.73
N GLY A 282 -0.22 -18.07 -15.11
CA GLY A 282 -1.59 -17.68 -15.36
C GLY A 282 -1.99 -17.75 -16.84
N ASN A 283 -3.13 -17.15 -17.15
CA ASN A 283 -3.63 -17.02 -18.53
C ASN A 283 -3.24 -15.67 -19.16
N GLU A 284 -3.16 -14.61 -18.36
CA GLU A 284 -2.87 -13.24 -18.83
C GLU A 284 -1.37 -12.96 -18.76
N LYS A 285 -0.76 -12.66 -19.90
CA LYS A 285 0.70 -12.46 -20.01
C LYS A 285 1.02 -11.03 -20.42
N ALA A 286 1.73 -10.32 -19.55
CA ALA A 286 2.10 -8.92 -19.76
C ALA A 286 3.63 -8.72 -19.70
N SER A 287 4.04 -7.45 -19.83
CA SER A 287 5.39 -7.01 -19.46
C SER A 287 5.22 -5.97 -18.37
N ALA A 288 5.85 -6.15 -17.22
CA ALA A 288 5.71 -5.26 -16.09
C ALA A 288 6.36 -3.90 -16.40
N LEU A 289 5.69 -2.80 -16.04
CA LEU A 289 6.23 -1.45 -16.21
C LEU A 289 7.28 -1.15 -15.13
N CYS A 290 6.96 -1.47 -13.87
CA CYS A 290 7.79 -1.23 -12.68
C CYS A 290 8.52 0.14 -12.69
N PRO A 291 7.81 1.29 -12.84
CA PRO A 291 8.43 2.61 -12.95
C PRO A 291 9.39 2.98 -11.81
N ALA A 292 9.20 2.42 -10.61
CA ALA A 292 10.07 2.62 -9.46
C ALA A 292 11.27 1.65 -9.39
N GLY A 293 11.31 0.63 -10.25
CA GLY A 293 12.39 -0.36 -10.28
C GLY A 293 12.42 -1.32 -9.10
N PRO A 294 13.46 -2.16 -8.99
CA PRO A 294 13.57 -3.19 -7.96
C PRO A 294 14.41 -2.77 -6.74
N ASP A 295 14.97 -1.55 -6.73
CA ASP A 295 16.06 -1.16 -5.82
C ASP A 295 15.64 -1.21 -4.34
N GLU A 296 14.39 -0.82 -4.04
CA GLU A 296 13.79 -0.90 -2.70
C GLU A 296 13.70 -2.34 -2.14
N LEU A 297 13.74 -3.35 -3.02
CA LEU A 297 13.75 -4.76 -2.64
C LEU A 297 15.16 -5.27 -2.28
N ALA A 298 16.22 -4.45 -2.39
CA ALA A 298 17.58 -4.85 -2.03
C ALA A 298 17.63 -5.36 -0.57
N GLY A 299 18.43 -6.41 -0.33
CA GLY A 299 18.52 -7.08 0.96
C GLY A 299 17.28 -7.87 1.40
N THR A 300 16.16 -7.83 0.66
CA THR A 300 14.97 -8.64 0.96
C THR A 300 15.00 -9.99 0.23
N GLY A 301 14.26 -10.97 0.74
CA GLY A 301 14.00 -12.26 0.08
C GLY A 301 13.24 -12.12 -1.24
N PHE A 302 12.48 -11.04 -1.43
CA PHE A 302 11.73 -10.74 -2.67
C PHE A 302 12.66 -10.19 -3.76
N GLY A 303 13.66 -9.37 -3.39
CA GLY A 303 14.64 -8.79 -4.32
C GLY A 303 15.67 -9.77 -4.89
N LEU A 304 15.71 -11.01 -4.40
CA LEU A 304 16.62 -12.04 -4.91
C LEU A 304 16.36 -12.34 -6.40
N VAL A 305 17.37 -12.20 -7.24
CA VAL A 305 17.22 -12.37 -8.70
C VAL A 305 17.28 -13.85 -9.11
N GLY A 306 16.19 -14.36 -9.67
CA GLY A 306 16.06 -15.71 -10.21
C GLY A 306 15.68 -15.74 -11.69
N PHE A 307 15.35 -16.92 -12.21
CA PHE A 307 14.66 -17.05 -13.50
C PHE A 307 13.17 -16.79 -13.29
N GLY A 308 12.65 -15.72 -13.91
CA GLY A 308 11.22 -15.45 -14.01
C GLY A 308 10.62 -16.01 -15.31
N CYS A 309 9.55 -15.39 -15.77
CA CYS A 309 8.91 -15.77 -17.04
C CYS A 309 9.85 -15.63 -18.25
N ASP A 310 9.58 -16.42 -19.29
CA ASP A 310 10.39 -16.56 -20.51
C ASP A 310 11.89 -16.88 -20.26
N ALA A 311 12.19 -17.52 -19.12
CA ALA A 311 13.54 -17.87 -18.67
C ALA A 311 14.53 -16.69 -18.61
N LYS A 312 14.03 -15.47 -18.45
CA LYS A 312 14.83 -14.26 -18.22
C LYS A 312 15.03 -14.02 -16.73
N LYS A 313 16.10 -13.28 -16.39
CA LYS A 313 16.34 -12.87 -15.01
C LYS A 313 15.35 -11.78 -14.57
N ALA A 314 14.82 -11.96 -13.37
CA ALA A 314 13.90 -11.04 -12.68
C ALA A 314 14.05 -11.23 -11.17
N THR A 315 13.54 -10.31 -10.35
CA THR A 315 13.35 -10.51 -8.91
C THR A 315 12.45 -11.73 -8.64
N LYS A 316 12.48 -12.26 -7.41
CA LYS A 316 11.67 -13.43 -6.99
C LYS A 316 10.36 -13.03 -6.31
N GLY A 317 10.14 -11.73 -6.18
CA GLY A 317 8.87 -11.10 -5.85
C GLY A 317 8.87 -9.66 -6.35
N GLY A 318 7.88 -8.92 -5.89
CA GLY A 318 7.83 -7.47 -5.97
C GLY A 318 7.06 -6.91 -4.78
N ALA A 319 6.87 -5.59 -4.78
CA ALA A 319 6.10 -4.92 -3.74
C ALA A 319 5.26 -3.75 -4.27
N THR A 320 4.35 -3.26 -3.44
CA THR A 320 3.72 -1.96 -3.66
C THR A 320 4.71 -0.83 -3.46
N GLY A 321 5.66 -0.94 -2.54
CA GLY A 321 6.27 0.21 -1.88
C GLY A 321 5.25 0.92 -0.99
N TRP A 322 5.70 1.84 -0.15
CA TRP A 322 4.84 2.49 0.85
C TRP A 322 3.59 3.18 0.26
N LEU A 323 2.47 2.95 0.93
CA LEU A 323 1.15 3.53 0.73
C LEU A 323 0.59 3.98 2.08
N THR A 324 -0.16 5.07 2.13
CA THR A 324 -0.93 5.46 3.31
C THR A 324 -2.39 5.06 3.10
N SER A 325 -2.99 4.33 4.05
CA SER A 325 -4.45 4.17 4.14
C SER A 325 -5.01 5.09 5.22
N ALA A 326 -6.13 5.75 4.94
CA ALA A 326 -6.82 6.63 5.89
C ALA A 326 -8.34 6.41 5.85
N ALA A 327 -9.03 6.57 6.99
CA ALA A 327 -10.47 6.34 7.09
C ALA A 327 -11.15 7.15 8.22
N PRO A 328 -12.46 7.45 8.09
CA PRO A 328 -13.25 8.12 9.13
C PRO A 328 -13.49 7.26 10.38
N ILE A 329 -13.55 7.93 11.52
CA ILE A 329 -14.05 7.44 12.81
C ILE A 329 -14.82 8.55 13.54
N GLU A 330 -15.65 8.20 14.51
CA GLU A 330 -16.24 9.14 15.46
C GLU A 330 -15.33 9.38 16.66
N ALA A 331 -15.15 10.65 17.03
CA ALA A 331 -14.45 11.06 18.24
C ALA A 331 -14.91 10.30 19.50
N GLY A 332 -13.96 9.78 20.27
CA GLY A 332 -14.23 9.03 21.51
C GLY A 332 -14.85 7.64 21.33
N GLU A 333 -15.07 7.14 20.11
CA GLU A 333 -15.62 5.78 19.91
C GLU A 333 -14.59 4.69 20.21
N THR A 334 -15.08 3.47 20.48
CA THR A 334 -14.26 2.25 20.48
C THR A 334 -14.58 1.46 19.22
N PHE A 335 -13.55 1.11 18.46
CA PHE A 335 -13.64 0.44 17.17
C PHE A 335 -12.60 -0.69 17.07
N THR A 336 -12.65 -1.46 15.99
CA THR A 336 -11.68 -2.53 15.72
C THR A 336 -11.04 -2.34 14.35
N LEU A 337 -9.71 -2.44 14.29
CA LEU A 337 -8.92 -2.48 13.06
C LEU A 337 -8.26 -3.87 12.95
N GLN A 338 -8.55 -4.60 11.87
CA GLN A 338 -7.99 -5.92 11.60
C GLN A 338 -7.11 -5.87 10.36
N LEU A 339 -5.79 -5.94 10.57
CA LEU A 339 -4.79 -6.02 9.51
C LEU A 339 -4.54 -7.49 9.18
N ALA A 340 -4.86 -7.92 7.97
CA ALA A 340 -4.85 -9.33 7.60
C ALA A 340 -4.15 -9.59 6.26
N ILE A 341 -3.29 -10.60 6.25
CA ILE A 341 -2.58 -11.09 5.06
C ILE A 341 -2.75 -12.62 4.95
N TRP A 342 -2.80 -13.14 3.72
CA TRP A 342 -3.06 -14.55 3.46
C TRP A 342 -2.49 -15.01 2.11
N ASP A 343 -2.21 -16.32 2.00
CA ASP A 343 -1.93 -16.97 0.73
C ASP A 343 -3.24 -17.38 0.06
N THR A 344 -3.39 -17.16 -1.24
CA THR A 344 -4.63 -17.52 -1.95
C THR A 344 -4.52 -18.89 -2.63
N GLY A 345 -5.37 -19.82 -2.22
CA GLY A 345 -5.61 -21.09 -2.92
C GLY A 345 -4.63 -22.20 -2.60
N ASP A 346 -3.38 -21.88 -2.28
CA ASP A 346 -2.45 -22.77 -1.60
C ASP A 346 -1.55 -21.99 -0.62
N ALA A 347 -0.37 -22.52 -0.28
CA ALA A 347 0.63 -21.94 0.63
C ALA A 347 2.06 -22.18 0.08
N ASN A 348 2.24 -22.10 -1.24
CA ASN A 348 3.50 -22.45 -1.91
C ASN A 348 4.52 -21.32 -1.93
N LEU A 349 4.07 -20.07 -1.91
CA LEU A 349 4.88 -18.86 -2.09
C LEU A 349 4.41 -17.87 -1.05
N ASP A 350 5.35 -17.21 -0.37
CA ASP A 350 4.99 -16.35 0.76
C ASP A 350 4.85 -14.88 0.31
N SER A 351 3.99 -14.18 1.03
CA SER A 351 3.77 -12.73 0.98
C SER A 351 4.00 -12.10 2.36
N SER A 352 4.30 -10.81 2.39
CA SER A 352 4.52 -10.04 3.62
C SER A 352 3.93 -8.63 3.50
N VAL A 353 3.53 -8.04 4.62
CA VAL A 353 3.13 -6.62 4.69
C VAL A 353 3.87 -5.96 5.85
N LEU A 354 4.54 -4.86 5.55
CA LEU A 354 5.10 -3.92 6.52
C LEU A 354 3.97 -2.95 6.89
N VAL A 355 3.89 -2.56 8.17
CA VAL A 355 2.92 -1.61 8.70
C VAL A 355 3.64 -0.68 9.67
N ASP A 356 3.30 0.61 9.63
CA ASP A 356 3.96 1.65 10.41
C ASP A 356 3.12 2.95 10.47
N ASN A 357 3.58 3.97 11.19
CA ASN A 357 3.11 5.36 11.10
C ASN A 357 1.60 5.56 11.38
N PHE A 358 1.06 4.88 12.39
CA PHE A 358 -0.33 5.06 12.79
C PHE A 358 -0.52 6.43 13.45
N GLN A 359 -1.38 7.25 12.86
CA GLN A 359 -1.69 8.58 13.38
C GLN A 359 -3.19 8.79 13.45
N TRP A 360 -3.65 9.43 14.52
CA TRP A 360 -5.00 9.99 14.56
C TRP A 360 -5.06 11.24 13.69
N VAL A 361 -6.19 11.45 13.02
CA VAL A 361 -6.42 12.60 12.14
C VAL A 361 -7.49 13.49 12.78
N GLY A 362 -7.11 14.71 13.17
CA GLY A 362 -8.04 15.69 13.75
C GLY A 362 -8.96 16.35 12.70
N ALA A 363 -8.46 16.51 11.47
CA ALA A 363 -9.26 17.00 10.35
C ALA A 363 -10.28 15.94 9.88
N ALA A 364 -11.41 16.40 9.32
CA ALA A 364 -12.45 15.51 8.82
C ALA A 364 -11.94 14.65 7.64
N VAL A 365 -11.97 13.32 7.80
CA VAL A 365 -11.74 12.35 6.72
C VAL A 365 -13.11 11.99 6.13
N PRO A 366 -13.44 12.33 4.87
CA PRO A 366 -14.79 12.14 4.34
C PRO A 366 -15.12 10.68 4.03
N GLU A 367 -14.12 9.90 3.59
CA GLU A 367 -14.27 8.53 3.10
C GLU A 367 -12.92 7.79 3.19
N PRO A 368 -12.91 6.44 3.23
CA PRO A 368 -11.67 5.68 3.16
C PRO A 368 -10.86 5.97 1.88
N THR A 369 -9.54 6.04 2.02
CA THR A 369 -8.62 6.28 0.90
C THR A 369 -7.34 5.47 1.06
N THR A 370 -6.69 5.16 -0.06
CA THR A 370 -5.32 4.64 -0.10
C THR A 370 -4.54 5.41 -1.16
N GLU A 371 -3.43 6.03 -0.79
CA GLU A 371 -2.58 6.76 -1.73
C GLU A 371 -1.09 6.44 -1.56
N ARG A 372 -0.29 6.80 -2.58
CA ARG A 372 1.16 6.85 -2.47
C ARG A 372 1.55 7.85 -1.38
N VAL A 373 2.45 7.44 -0.48
CA VAL A 373 3.14 8.37 0.41
C VAL A 373 3.82 9.45 -0.43
N ARG A 374 3.72 10.71 0.01
CA ARG A 374 4.19 11.90 -0.71
C ARG A 374 5.55 12.39 -0.25
#